data_AF-A0A7C3SBW4-F1
#
_entry.id   AF-A0A7C3SBW4-F1
#
_cell.length_a   1.000
_cell.length_b   1.000
_cell.length_c   1.000
_cell.angle_alpha   90.00
_cell.angle_beta   90.00
_cell.angle_gamma   90.00
#
_symmetry.space_group_name_H-M   'P 1'
#
loop_
_entity.id
_entity.type
_entity.pdbx_description
1 polymer ?
#
loop_
_entity_poly.entity_id
_entity_poly.type
_entity_poly.pdbx_seq_one_letter_code
_entity_poly.pdbx_strand_id
1 'polypeptide(L)'
;MEEKGILLGGFAPDSLNREPVPIFAAIWNLSKTMKRTVTIKPVSNMPSVRIRVFGPVDRRIGYFIPPPPMIAMRERRDEIEVTINPNRGYKVLEFLWDLRDEVTGQMLPPEQWALAVIEFCGEFWVDGERIGVIEEPLKVAGGDIYTGMEIEIIVIPPSPPLGGGSSSGGSNTTDPTKPPKPPEW
;
A
#
# COMPACT_ATOMS: atom_id res chain seq x y z
N MET A 1 -15.03 -10.46 -22.30
CA MET A 1 -14.28 -9.86 -21.17
C MET A 1 -15.20 -9.88 -19.96
N GLU A 2 -14.83 -10.61 -18.90
CA GLU A 2 -15.64 -10.68 -17.67
C GLU A 2 -15.84 -9.30 -17.05
N GLU A 3 -17.06 -9.09 -16.55
CA GLU A 3 -17.49 -7.91 -15.82
C GLU A 3 -16.63 -7.83 -14.55
N LYS A 4 -15.85 -6.75 -14.37
CA LYS A 4 -15.13 -6.54 -13.11
C LYS A 4 -16.10 -5.83 -12.16
N GLY A 5 -16.36 -6.48 -11.01
CA GLY A 5 -17.37 -6.11 -10.03
C GLY A 5 -16.97 -4.99 -9.07
N ILE A 6 -17.38 -5.13 -7.80
CA ILE A 6 -17.11 -4.19 -6.71
C ILE A 6 -15.65 -4.37 -6.26
N LEU A 7 -14.93 -3.26 -6.06
CA LEU A 7 -13.61 -3.26 -5.43
C LEU A 7 -13.72 -2.72 -4.01
N LEU A 8 -13.32 -3.55 -3.05
CA LEU A 8 -13.16 -3.16 -1.65
C LEU A 8 -11.69 -2.86 -1.41
N GLY A 9 -11.38 -1.73 -0.80
CA GLY A 9 -10.01 -1.35 -0.53
C GLY A 9 -9.88 -0.34 0.58
N GLY A 10 -8.64 -0.05 0.94
CA GLY A 10 -8.36 1.01 1.88
C GLY A 10 -6.88 1.22 1.96
N PHE A 11 -6.52 2.28 2.65
CA PHE A 11 -5.18 2.79 2.65
C PHE A 11 -4.86 3.38 4.02
N ALA A 12 -3.67 3.07 4.51
CA ALA A 12 -3.02 3.72 5.61
C ALA A 12 -1.61 4.09 5.13
N PRO A 13 -1.26 5.38 5.03
CA PRO A 13 0.09 5.80 4.70
C PRO A 13 1.03 5.60 5.88
N ASP A 14 2.31 5.46 5.57
CA ASP A 14 3.37 5.56 6.57
C ASP A 14 3.46 6.97 7.15
N SER A 15 3.84 7.09 8.43
CA SER A 15 4.15 8.37 9.07
C SER A 15 5.64 8.47 9.38
N LEU A 16 6.29 9.47 8.78
CA LEU A 16 7.71 9.74 8.98
C LEU A 16 7.99 10.51 10.30
N ASN A 17 7.06 11.35 10.76
CA ASN A 17 7.33 12.36 11.80
C ASN A 17 6.52 12.20 13.10
N ARG A 18 6.04 10.99 13.40
CA ARG A 18 5.08 10.72 14.51
C ARG A 18 3.83 11.64 14.48
N GLU A 19 3.47 12.10 13.29
CA GLU A 19 2.21 12.79 13.08
C GLU A 19 1.08 11.75 13.06
N PRO A 20 -0.17 12.14 13.40
CA PRO A 20 -1.29 11.23 13.28
C PRO A 20 -1.41 10.69 11.84
N VAL A 21 -1.42 9.36 11.71
CA VAL A 21 -1.57 8.64 10.45
C VAL A 21 -3.03 8.67 10.02
N PRO A 22 -3.38 9.17 8.83
CA PRO A 22 -4.74 9.06 8.30
C PRO A 22 -5.02 7.62 7.84
N ILE A 23 -5.96 6.94 8.49
CA ILE A 23 -6.38 5.60 8.12
C ILE A 23 -7.78 5.69 7.54
N PHE A 24 -7.98 5.17 6.33
CA PHE A 24 -9.31 5.14 5.72
C PHE A 24 -9.64 3.88 4.93
N ALA A 25 -10.92 3.55 4.91
CA ALA A 25 -11.51 2.50 4.10
C ALA A 25 -12.43 3.12 3.03
N ALA A 26 -12.42 2.55 1.84
CA ALA A 26 -13.23 3.03 0.74
C ALA A 26 -13.72 1.87 -0.14
N ILE A 27 -14.82 2.11 -0.83
CA ILE A 27 -15.44 1.15 -1.72
C ILE A 27 -15.61 1.79 -3.08
N TRP A 28 -15.18 1.09 -4.12
CA TRP A 28 -15.28 1.56 -5.49
C TRP A 28 -16.20 0.65 -6.30
N ASN A 29 -17.19 1.26 -6.94
CA ASN A 29 -18.00 0.58 -7.94
C ASN A 29 -17.27 0.66 -9.28
N LEU A 30 -16.57 -0.42 -9.68
CA LEU A 30 -15.84 -0.52 -10.94
C LEU A 30 -16.71 -1.05 -12.10
N SER A 31 -18.04 -0.93 -12.01
CA SER A 31 -18.95 -1.36 -13.07
C SER A 31 -18.57 -0.74 -14.42
N LYS A 32 -18.09 -1.61 -15.33
CA LYS A 32 -17.64 -1.22 -16.67
C LYS A 32 -18.78 -0.68 -17.55
N THR A 33 -20.04 -0.99 -17.24
CA THR A 33 -21.19 -0.64 -18.07
C THR A 33 -21.77 0.74 -17.77
N MET A 34 -21.18 1.55 -16.87
CA MET A 34 -21.61 2.92 -16.53
C MET A 34 -23.09 3.06 -16.10
N LYS A 35 -23.82 1.96 -15.88
CA LYS A 35 -25.27 1.95 -15.70
C LYS A 35 -25.73 1.34 -14.38
N ARG A 36 -24.87 0.56 -13.70
CA ARG A 36 -25.27 -0.21 -12.52
C ARG A 36 -24.87 0.48 -11.22
N THR A 37 -25.86 0.69 -10.37
CA THR A 37 -25.67 1.14 -8.99
C THR A 37 -25.37 -0.04 -8.09
N VAL A 38 -24.57 0.19 -7.05
CA VAL A 38 -24.26 -0.82 -6.02
C VAL A 38 -24.74 -0.30 -4.68
N THR A 39 -25.62 -1.02 -4.01
CA THR A 39 -26.03 -0.70 -2.63
C THR A 39 -25.41 -1.69 -1.67
N ILE A 40 -24.84 -1.18 -0.58
CA ILE A 40 -24.30 -1.96 0.53
C ILE A 40 -25.18 -1.70 1.73
N LYS A 41 -25.56 -2.76 2.44
CA LYS A 41 -26.36 -2.69 3.66
C LYS A 41 -25.68 -3.48 4.79
N PRO A 42 -25.84 -3.08 6.05
CA PRO A 42 -25.36 -3.87 7.18
C PRO A 42 -26.05 -5.24 7.24
N VAL A 43 -25.33 -6.24 7.76
CA VAL A 43 -25.86 -7.58 8.02
C VAL A 43 -25.92 -7.78 9.53
N SER A 44 -27.13 -7.93 10.08
CA SER A 44 -27.33 -8.24 11.51
C SER A 44 -26.57 -7.27 12.43
N ASN A 45 -26.15 -7.71 13.62
CA ASN A 45 -25.36 -6.94 14.61
C ASN A 45 -23.87 -6.77 14.23
N MET A 46 -23.52 -6.83 12.94
CA MET A 46 -22.13 -6.69 12.50
C MET A 46 -21.91 -5.34 11.81
N PRO A 47 -20.82 -4.62 12.13
CA PRO A 47 -20.47 -3.40 11.43
C PRO A 47 -20.13 -3.73 9.97
N SER A 48 -20.69 -2.96 9.03
CA SER A 48 -20.39 -3.11 7.60
C SER A 48 -18.89 -2.91 7.31
N VAL A 49 -18.22 -2.06 8.10
CA VAL A 49 -16.76 -1.87 8.03
C VAL A 49 -16.15 -1.85 9.43
N ARG A 50 -15.04 -2.57 9.58
CA ARG A 50 -14.20 -2.53 10.79
C ARG A 50 -12.74 -2.35 10.40
N ILE A 51 -12.08 -1.33 10.96
CA ILE A 51 -10.63 -1.15 10.83
C ILE A 51 -9.98 -1.44 12.18
N ARG A 52 -8.99 -2.33 12.19
CA ARG A 52 -8.20 -2.67 13.36
C ARG A 52 -6.73 -2.42 13.07
N VAL A 53 -6.05 -1.77 14.00
CA VAL A 53 -4.61 -1.53 13.92
C VAL A 53 -3.91 -2.43 14.93
N PHE A 54 -2.92 -3.19 14.47
CA PHE A 54 -2.16 -4.14 15.27
C PHE A 54 -0.69 -3.74 15.30
N GLY A 55 -0.06 -3.81 16.47
CA GLY A 55 1.36 -3.51 16.60
C GLY A 55 1.89 -3.76 18.02
N PRO A 56 3.22 -3.76 18.19
CA PRO A 56 4.21 -3.76 17.12
C PRO A 56 4.20 -5.11 16.34
N VAL A 57 4.40 -5.05 15.02
CA VAL A 57 4.53 -6.25 14.17
C VAL A 57 5.93 -6.32 13.56
N ASP A 58 6.50 -7.53 13.46
CA ASP A 58 7.73 -7.74 12.68
C ASP A 58 7.36 -7.87 11.21
N ARG A 59 7.95 -7.04 10.35
CA ARG A 59 7.74 -7.02 8.88
C ARG A 59 7.89 -8.40 8.24
N ARG A 60 8.69 -9.30 8.82
CA ARG A 60 8.92 -10.67 8.32
C ARG A 60 7.75 -11.62 8.58
N ILE A 61 6.82 -11.26 9.48
CA ILE A 61 5.64 -12.06 9.82
C ILE A 61 4.65 -12.11 8.63
N GLY A 62 4.77 -11.20 7.66
CA GLY A 62 3.95 -11.21 6.44
C GLY A 62 4.19 -12.36 5.45
N TYR A 63 5.25 -13.18 5.62
CA TYR A 63 5.62 -14.17 4.59
C TYR A 63 5.62 -15.65 5.01
N PHE A 64 5.83 -16.02 6.28
CA PHE A 64 6.05 -17.45 6.63
C PHE A 64 5.54 -17.92 7.99
N ILE A 65 5.10 -17.05 8.90
CA ILE A 65 4.68 -17.43 10.26
C ILE A 65 3.36 -16.75 10.57
N PRO A 66 2.28 -17.49 10.92
CA PRO A 66 1.06 -16.86 11.39
C PRO A 66 1.41 -16.02 12.63
N PRO A 67 1.08 -14.72 12.65
CA PRO A 67 1.35 -13.89 13.82
C PRO A 67 0.74 -14.55 15.08
N PRO A 68 1.38 -14.43 16.25
CA PRO A 68 0.69 -14.71 17.51
C PRO A 68 -0.61 -13.90 17.57
N PRO A 69 -1.61 -14.29 18.38
CA PRO A 69 -2.86 -13.56 18.52
C PRO A 69 -2.57 -12.08 18.81
N MET A 70 -2.72 -11.23 17.79
CA MET A 70 -2.45 -9.81 17.94
C MET A 70 -3.67 -9.15 18.55
N ILE A 71 -3.47 -8.38 19.60
CA ILE A 71 -4.49 -7.53 20.18
C ILE A 71 -4.49 -6.22 19.38
N ALA A 72 -5.68 -5.74 19.00
CA ALA A 72 -5.78 -4.47 18.31
C ALA A 72 -5.43 -3.34 19.29
N MET A 73 -4.44 -2.52 18.91
CA MET A 73 -4.08 -1.29 19.61
C MET A 73 -5.16 -0.21 19.42
N ARG A 74 -5.89 -0.28 18.30
CA ARG A 74 -7.00 0.61 17.99
C ARG A 74 -8.01 -0.10 17.13
N GLU A 75 -9.28 0.21 17.36
CA GLU A 75 -10.38 -0.33 16.57
C GLU A 75 -11.41 0.76 16.27
N ARG A 76 -11.87 0.79 15.01
CA ARG A 76 -12.99 1.63 14.59
C ARG A 76 -13.98 0.79 13.79
N ARG A 77 -15.26 1.00 14.05
CA ARG A 77 -16.38 0.30 13.43
C ARG A 77 -17.35 1.31 12.86
N ASP A 78 -17.97 0.95 11.74
CA ASP A 78 -19.06 1.74 11.17
C ASP A 78 -20.09 0.85 10.48
N GLU A 79 -21.33 1.29 10.55
CA GLU A 79 -22.47 0.68 9.87
C GLU A 79 -22.82 1.56 8.69
N ILE A 80 -22.63 1.04 7.47
CA ILE A 80 -22.94 1.77 6.26
C ILE A 80 -24.13 1.16 5.53
N GLU A 81 -25.09 2.02 5.21
CA GLU A 81 -26.06 1.81 4.14
C GLU A 81 -25.85 2.88 3.07
N VAL A 82 -25.33 2.49 1.91
CA VAL A 82 -24.96 3.44 0.85
C VAL A 82 -25.21 2.87 -0.53
N THR A 83 -25.72 3.71 -1.43
CA THR A 83 -25.80 3.43 -2.87
C THR A 83 -24.70 4.20 -3.61
N ILE A 84 -23.83 3.45 -4.29
CA ILE A 84 -22.66 3.93 -5.01
C ILE A 84 -22.95 3.89 -6.50
N ASN A 85 -22.95 5.08 -7.10
CA ASN A 85 -23.10 5.24 -8.54
C ASN A 85 -21.95 4.59 -9.33
N PRO A 86 -22.17 4.22 -10.60
CA PRO A 86 -21.13 3.65 -11.45
C PRO A 86 -19.87 4.52 -11.51
N ASN A 87 -18.70 3.88 -11.45
CA ASN A 87 -17.38 4.54 -11.53
C ASN A 87 -17.16 5.65 -10.49
N ARG A 88 -17.84 5.52 -9.34
CA ARG A 88 -17.62 6.36 -8.17
C ARG A 88 -17.02 5.52 -7.04
N GLY A 89 -16.20 6.19 -6.25
CA GLY A 89 -15.77 5.71 -4.94
C GLY A 89 -16.64 6.31 -3.86
N TYR A 90 -16.82 5.57 -2.77
CA TYR A 90 -17.40 6.05 -1.53
C TYR A 90 -16.38 5.85 -0.42
N LYS A 91 -16.02 6.93 0.26
CA LYS A 91 -15.17 6.87 1.46
C LYS A 91 -16.06 6.45 2.62
N VAL A 92 -15.78 5.30 3.20
CA VAL A 92 -16.61 4.69 4.24
C VAL A 92 -16.21 5.22 5.60
N LEU A 93 -14.95 5.06 5.97
CA LEU A 93 -14.43 5.39 7.28
C LEU A 93 -13.10 6.11 7.12
N GLU A 94 -12.87 7.17 7.89
CA GLU A 94 -11.58 7.85 7.99
C GLU A 94 -11.34 8.28 9.44
N PHE A 95 -10.12 8.09 9.93
CA PHE A 95 -9.68 8.66 11.20
C PHE A 95 -8.17 8.89 11.21
N LEU A 96 -7.74 9.83 12.05
CA LEU A 96 -6.34 10.02 12.37
C LEU A 96 -5.96 9.12 13.55
N TRP A 97 -4.90 8.34 13.41
CA TRP A 97 -4.31 7.53 14.47
C TRP A 97 -2.97 8.09 14.90
N ASP A 98 -2.87 8.49 16.16
CA ASP A 98 -1.64 9.07 16.75
C ASP A 98 -0.61 8.02 17.16
N LEU A 99 -0.65 6.80 16.58
CA LEU A 99 0.26 5.69 16.88
C LEU A 99 0.16 5.15 18.32
N ARG A 100 -0.84 5.59 19.09
CA ARG A 100 -1.05 5.14 20.47
C ARG A 100 -1.90 3.87 20.53
N ASP A 101 -1.53 2.96 21.41
CA ASP A 101 -2.41 1.90 21.90
C ASP A 101 -3.49 2.50 22.81
N GLU A 102 -4.74 2.41 22.39
CA GLU A 102 -5.89 2.93 23.14
C GLU A 102 -6.16 2.17 24.43
N VAL A 103 -5.69 0.92 24.55
CA VAL A 103 -5.87 0.09 25.74
C VAL A 103 -4.85 0.45 26.81
N THR A 104 -3.57 0.54 26.44
CA THR A 104 -2.48 0.79 27.40
C THR A 104 -2.10 2.26 27.51
N GLY A 105 -2.53 3.10 26.56
CA GLY A 105 -2.11 4.48 26.42
C GLY A 105 -0.66 4.65 25.94
N GLN A 106 0.06 3.58 25.63
CA GLN A 106 1.46 3.65 25.21
C GLN A 106 1.59 3.99 23.72
N MET A 107 2.59 4.78 23.38
CA MET A 107 2.93 5.07 21.99
C MET A 107 3.64 3.86 21.37
N LEU A 108 3.36 3.58 20.09
CA LEU A 108 4.14 2.62 19.33
C LEU A 108 5.62 3.05 19.36
N PRO A 109 6.55 2.15 19.73
CA PRO A 109 7.96 2.50 19.77
C PRO A 109 8.45 2.94 18.39
N PRO A 110 9.43 3.86 18.31
CA PRO A 110 10.05 4.21 17.03
C PRO A 110 10.63 2.98 16.34
N GLU A 111 10.69 3.04 15.02
CA GLU A 111 11.20 2.02 14.11
C GLU A 111 10.40 0.70 14.14
N GLN A 112 9.21 0.71 14.74
CA GLN A 112 8.28 -0.42 14.73
C GLN A 112 7.22 -0.25 13.64
N TRP A 113 6.72 -1.39 13.17
CA TRP A 113 5.64 -1.48 12.22
C TRP A 113 4.32 -1.73 12.94
N ALA A 114 3.23 -1.25 12.35
CA ALA A 114 1.87 -1.66 12.65
C ALA A 114 1.19 -2.12 11.36
N LEU A 115 0.17 -2.97 11.51
CA LEU A 115 -0.67 -3.44 10.41
C LEU A 115 -2.07 -2.90 10.61
N ALA A 116 -2.60 -2.17 9.63
CA ALA A 116 -4.03 -1.89 9.58
C ALA A 116 -4.74 -2.99 8.77
N VAL A 117 -5.69 -3.67 9.41
CA VAL A 117 -6.58 -4.63 8.77
C VAL A 117 -7.95 -3.99 8.63
N ILE A 118 -8.43 -3.94 7.40
CA ILE A 118 -9.75 -3.39 7.05
C ILE A 118 -10.65 -4.57 6.73
N GLU A 119 -11.80 -4.64 7.38
CA GLU A 119 -12.73 -5.74 7.27
C GLU A 119 -14.06 -5.23 6.77
N PHE A 120 -14.60 -5.89 5.74
CA PHE A 120 -15.89 -5.56 5.16
C PHE A 120 -16.90 -6.68 5.41
N CYS A 121 -18.08 -6.32 5.86
CA CYS A 121 -19.27 -7.16 5.94
C CYS A 121 -20.43 -6.44 5.25
N GLY A 122 -21.45 -7.18 4.85
CA GLY A 122 -22.67 -6.55 4.36
C GLY A 122 -23.38 -7.32 3.27
N GLU A 123 -24.61 -6.90 3.01
CA GLU A 123 -25.37 -7.33 1.85
C GLU A 123 -25.06 -6.44 0.66
N PHE A 124 -24.86 -7.05 -0.50
CA PHE A 124 -24.57 -6.35 -1.73
C PHE A 124 -25.75 -6.48 -2.68
N TRP A 125 -26.17 -5.32 -3.17
CA TRP A 125 -27.31 -5.18 -4.07
C TRP A 125 -26.84 -4.45 -5.32
N VAL A 126 -27.34 -4.88 -6.48
CA VAL A 126 -27.07 -4.24 -7.78
C VAL A 126 -28.41 -3.89 -8.41
N ASP A 127 -28.62 -2.61 -8.70
CA ASP A 127 -29.86 -2.09 -9.28
C ASP A 127 -31.14 -2.53 -8.52
N GLY A 128 -31.03 -2.66 -7.19
CA GLY A 128 -32.13 -3.08 -6.33
C GLY A 128 -32.33 -4.59 -6.20
N GLU A 129 -31.53 -5.41 -6.89
CA GLU A 129 -31.52 -6.87 -6.75
C GLU A 129 -30.39 -7.32 -5.81
N ARG A 130 -30.69 -8.21 -4.85
CA ARG A 130 -29.69 -8.76 -3.94
C ARG A 130 -28.81 -9.75 -4.68
N ILE A 131 -27.52 -9.48 -4.77
CA ILE A 131 -26.56 -10.34 -5.49
C ILE A 131 -25.71 -11.21 -4.55
N GLY A 132 -25.60 -10.85 -3.26
CA GLY A 132 -24.81 -11.63 -2.32
C GLY A 132 -24.72 -11.03 -0.92
N VAL A 133 -24.05 -11.75 -0.03
CA VAL A 133 -23.79 -11.36 1.34
C VAL A 133 -22.39 -11.77 1.76
N ILE A 134 -21.71 -10.89 2.49
CA ILE A 134 -20.46 -11.18 3.20
C ILE A 134 -20.81 -11.23 4.70
N GLU A 135 -21.05 -12.44 5.20
CA GLU A 135 -21.34 -12.70 6.61
C GLU A 135 -20.05 -12.86 7.43
N GLU A 136 -19.01 -13.46 6.85
CA GLU A 136 -17.68 -13.48 7.45
C GLU A 136 -16.86 -12.29 6.94
N PRO A 137 -16.31 -11.43 7.82
CA PRO A 137 -15.64 -10.22 7.39
C PRO A 137 -14.50 -10.50 6.39
N LEU A 138 -14.62 -9.94 5.19
CA LEU A 138 -13.55 -9.99 4.20
C LEU A 138 -12.42 -9.06 4.65
N LYS A 139 -11.24 -9.63 4.90
CA LYS A 139 -10.05 -8.89 5.32
C LYS A 139 -9.30 -8.36 4.12
N VAL A 140 -9.04 -7.06 4.13
CA VAL A 140 -8.18 -6.35 3.19
C VAL A 140 -7.04 -5.74 4.00
N ALA A 141 -5.80 -6.02 3.59
CA ALA A 141 -4.64 -5.40 4.22
C ALA A 141 -4.59 -3.92 3.83
N GLY A 142 -4.78 -3.04 4.81
CA GLY A 142 -4.67 -1.60 4.67
C GLY A 142 -3.25 -1.15 4.93
N GLY A 143 -2.28 -1.62 4.14
CA GLY A 143 -0.89 -1.16 4.21
C GLY A 143 -0.13 -1.52 5.51
N ASP A 144 1.18 -1.50 5.36
CA ASP A 144 2.12 -1.47 6.47
C ASP A 144 2.20 -0.01 6.97
N ILE A 145 2.24 0.22 8.30
CA ILE A 145 2.39 1.55 8.91
C ILE A 145 3.72 1.58 9.66
N TYR A 146 4.66 2.37 9.19
CA TYR A 146 5.99 2.47 9.78
C TYR A 146 6.21 3.77 10.55
N THR A 147 6.98 3.67 11.64
CA THR A 147 7.34 4.81 12.49
C THR A 147 8.82 5.17 12.31
N GLY A 148 9.14 6.12 11.43
CA GLY A 148 10.44 6.82 11.43
C GLY A 148 11.63 6.15 10.72
N MET A 149 11.64 6.15 9.38
CA MET A 149 12.84 5.82 8.60
C MET A 149 12.91 6.81 7.45
N GLU A 150 14.05 7.47 7.37
CA GLU A 150 14.43 8.33 6.27
C GLU A 150 15.26 7.46 5.31
N ILE A 151 14.76 7.23 4.09
CA ILE A 151 15.59 6.71 3.00
C ILE A 151 16.06 7.92 2.20
N GLU A 152 17.32 8.31 2.38
CA GLU A 152 17.98 9.24 1.47
C GLU A 152 18.27 8.50 0.15
N ILE A 153 17.60 8.90 -0.93
CA ILE A 153 17.88 8.38 -2.27
C ILE A 153 19.06 9.19 -2.84
N ILE A 154 20.26 8.60 -2.84
CA ILE A 154 21.40 9.16 -3.57
C ILE A 154 21.13 8.96 -5.06
N VAL A 155 20.72 10.03 -5.75
CA VAL A 155 20.68 10.07 -7.21
C VAL A 155 22.11 10.22 -7.70
N ILE A 156 22.71 9.12 -8.16
CA ILE A 156 23.96 9.17 -8.91
C ILE A 156 23.61 9.78 -10.28
N PRO A 157 24.07 11.01 -10.59
CA PRO A 157 23.82 11.56 -11.91
C PRO A 157 24.48 10.64 -12.96
N PRO A 158 23.88 10.48 -14.15
CA PRO A 158 24.53 9.73 -15.21
C PRO A 158 25.91 10.35 -15.46
N SER A 159 26.95 9.50 -15.46
CA SER A 159 28.30 9.91 -15.85
C SER A 159 28.22 10.66 -17.19
N PRO A 160 28.93 11.79 -17.35
CA PRO A 160 28.96 12.49 -18.63
C PRO A 160 29.33 11.50 -19.74
N PRO A 161 28.78 11.66 -20.97
CA PRO A 161 29.18 10.82 -22.08
C PRO A 161 30.70 10.86 -22.20
N LEU A 162 31.33 9.69 -22.30
CA LEU A 162 32.75 9.54 -22.62
C LEU A 162 32.96 10.06 -24.06
N GLY A 163 32.99 11.38 -24.20
CA GLY A 163 33.39 12.12 -25.40
C GLY A 163 34.88 12.39 -25.29
N GLY A 164 35.65 11.72 -26.15
CA GLY A 164 37.10 11.69 -26.12
C GLY A 164 37.80 13.02 -26.43
N GLY A 165 39.11 13.02 -26.20
CA GLY A 165 39.97 14.13 -26.60
C GLY A 165 41.34 14.19 -25.91
N SER A 166 42.17 13.19 -26.18
CA SER A 166 43.63 13.23 -26.45
C SER A 166 44.62 14.12 -25.69
N SER A 167 45.82 13.51 -25.56
CA SER A 167 47.20 14.05 -25.37
C SER A 167 47.69 14.09 -23.91
N SER A 168 48.90 13.63 -23.55
CA SER A 168 50.04 13.06 -24.28
C SER A 168 51.08 12.56 -23.27
N GLY A 169 51.82 11.50 -23.63
CA GLY A 169 53.03 11.02 -22.94
C GLY A 169 52.93 9.52 -22.68
N GLY A 170 53.58 8.60 -23.41
CA GLY A 170 54.86 8.68 -24.09
C GLY A 170 55.85 7.76 -23.38
N SER A 171 55.77 6.44 -23.60
CA SER A 171 56.90 5.54 -23.36
C SER A 171 56.97 4.49 -24.47
N ASN A 172 57.89 4.73 -25.41
CA ASN A 172 58.33 3.76 -26.39
C ASN A 172 59.17 2.69 -25.70
N THR A 173 58.74 1.43 -25.76
CA THR A 173 59.66 0.30 -25.84
C THR A 173 59.05 -0.75 -26.77
N THR A 174 59.73 -0.88 -27.90
CA THR A 174 59.55 -1.76 -29.05
C THR A 174 59.74 -3.24 -28.71
N ASP A 175 58.78 -4.08 -29.08
CA ASP A 175 58.98 -5.54 -29.20
C ASP A 175 59.58 -5.84 -30.60
N PRO A 176 60.71 -6.56 -30.72
CA PRO A 176 61.57 -6.59 -31.91
C PRO A 176 61.10 -7.52 -33.02
N THR A 177 59.95 -8.19 -32.85
CA THR A 177 59.54 -9.31 -33.71
C THR A 177 58.63 -8.93 -34.88
N LYS A 178 58.24 -7.66 -35.00
CA LYS A 178 57.30 -7.22 -36.03
C LYS A 178 57.95 -6.26 -37.03
N PRO A 179 57.99 -6.59 -38.34
CA PRO A 179 58.47 -5.66 -39.36
C PRO A 179 57.60 -4.39 -39.39
N PRO A 180 58.20 -3.20 -39.54
CA PRO A 180 57.46 -1.95 -39.61
C PRO A 180 56.57 -1.92 -40.86
N LYS A 181 55.30 -1.52 -40.70
CA LYS A 181 54.41 -1.30 -41.84
C LYS A 181 54.81 -0.01 -42.57
N PRO A 182 54.96 -0.03 -43.90
CA PRO A 182 55.18 1.19 -44.69
C PRO A 182 53.92 2.07 -44.73
N PRO A 183 54.06 3.41 -44.85
CA PRO A 183 52.96 4.35 -44.85
C PRO A 183 52.48 4.66 -46.28
N GLU A 184 51.21 4.41 -46.59
CA GLU A 184 50.59 4.79 -47.87
C GLU A 184 49.16 5.29 -47.56
N TRP A 185 48.98 6.61 -47.41
CA TRP A 185 48.67 7.66 -48.41
C TRP A 185 47.25 7.56 -48.95
#